data_AF-A0A970EGR2-F1
#
_entry.id   AF-A0A970EGR2-F1
#
_cell.length_a   1.000
_cell.length_b   1.000
_cell.length_c   1.000
_cell.angle_alpha   90.00
_cell.angle_beta   90.00
_cell.angle_gamma   90.00
#
_symmetry.space_group_name_H-M   'P 1'
#
loop_
_entity.id
_entity.type
_entity.pdbx_description
1 polymer ?
#
loop_
_entity_poly.entity_id
_entity_poly.type
_entity_poly.pdbx_seq_one_letter_code
_entity_poly.pdbx_strand_id
1 'polypeptide(L)'
;MENNILVRKNENLILHFFYQIGLGLCCREYPANPRGEFEVILKDVQNDFDLDLDADLNIHIACQDSAGTILHLVNSNNQWRKFELLKSKSQRVEKKYFRLINVNGWLNLFYILPHE
;
A
#
# COMPACT_ATOMS: atom_id res chain seq x y z
N MET A 1 4.97 4.45 -14.44
CA MET A 1 4.21 3.22 -14.15
C MET A 1 3.44 3.48 -12.88
N GLU A 2 2.12 3.39 -12.97
CA GLU A 2 1.23 3.38 -11.81
C GLU A 2 1.31 1.99 -11.18
N ASN A 3 1.55 1.92 -9.87
CA ASN A 3 1.55 0.63 -9.19
C ASN A 3 0.11 0.09 -9.20
N ASN A 4 -0.06 -1.08 -9.83
CA ASN A 4 -1.30 -1.83 -9.92
C ASN A 4 -0.98 -3.25 -9.45
N ILE A 5 -1.53 -3.65 -8.32
CA ILE A 5 -1.19 -4.90 -7.65
C ILE A 5 -2.47 -5.73 -7.48
N LEU A 6 -2.47 -6.94 -8.02
CA LEU A 6 -3.51 -7.94 -7.79
C LEU A 6 -3.09 -8.88 -6.67
N VAL A 7 -3.99 -9.08 -5.71
CA VAL A 7 -3.73 -9.85 -4.49
C VAL A 7 -4.84 -10.86 -4.32
N ARG A 8 -4.49 -12.15 -4.39
CA ARG A 8 -5.43 -13.21 -4.04
C ARG A 8 -5.49 -13.34 -2.52
N LYS A 9 -6.54 -12.78 -1.91
CA LYS A 9 -6.74 -12.86 -0.44
C LYS A 9 -7.19 -14.25 -0.02
N ASN A 10 -8.01 -14.93 -0.81
CA ASN A 10 -8.39 -16.33 -0.62
C ASN A 10 -8.81 -16.95 -1.98
N GLU A 11 -9.33 -18.17 -1.97
CA GLU A 11 -9.73 -18.89 -3.20
C GLU A 11 -10.72 -18.11 -4.08
N ASN A 12 -11.59 -17.30 -3.46
CA ASN A 12 -12.72 -16.64 -4.13
C ASN A 12 -12.57 -15.12 -4.23
N LEU A 13 -11.56 -14.53 -3.58
CA LEU A 13 -11.39 -13.09 -3.49
C LEU A 13 -10.02 -12.66 -4.00
N ILE A 14 -10.03 -11.91 -5.11
CA ILE A 14 -8.88 -11.16 -5.60
C ILE A 14 -9.17 -9.68 -5.38
N LEU A 15 -8.21 -8.96 -4.80
CA LEU A 15 -8.25 -7.53 -4.62
C LEU A 15 -7.30 -6.85 -5.59
N HIS A 16 -7.73 -5.74 -6.17
CA HIS A 16 -6.94 -4.88 -7.04
C HIS A 16 -6.64 -3.58 -6.30
N PHE A 17 -5.37 -3.38 -5.96
CA PHE A 17 -4.85 -2.16 -5.36
C PHE A 17 -4.23 -1.29 -6.45
N PHE A 18 -4.61 -0.02 -6.47
CA PHE A 18 -4.17 0.92 -7.50
C PHE A 18 -4.13 2.34 -6.94
N TYR A 19 -3.33 3.18 -7.59
CA TYR A 19 -3.30 4.60 -7.32
C TYR A 19 -4.28 5.34 -8.24
N GLN A 20 -5.08 6.25 -7.69
CA GLN A 20 -5.96 7.13 -8.43
C GLN A 20 -5.54 8.59 -8.24
N ILE A 21 -5.21 9.28 -9.33
CA ILE A 21 -4.82 10.69 -9.33
C ILE A 21 -5.92 11.54 -8.66
N GLY A 22 -5.54 12.38 -7.71
CA GLY A 22 -6.44 13.26 -6.96
C GLY A 22 -7.20 12.60 -5.81
N LEU A 23 -7.07 11.27 -5.64
CA LEU A 23 -7.65 10.56 -4.49
C LEU A 23 -6.57 9.94 -3.61
N GLY A 24 -5.70 9.09 -4.17
CA GLY A 24 -4.69 8.35 -3.40
C GLY A 24 -4.72 6.85 -3.69
N LEU A 25 -4.47 6.05 -2.66
CA LEU A 25 -4.46 4.59 -2.73
C LEU A 25 -5.88 4.04 -2.62
N CYS A 26 -6.27 3.22 -3.59
CA CYS A 26 -7.59 2.64 -3.72
C CYS A 26 -7.53 1.11 -3.79
N CYS A 27 -8.65 0.46 -3.47
CA CYS A 27 -8.84 -0.98 -3.61
C CYS A 27 -10.23 -1.32 -4.14
N ARG A 28 -10.34 -2.39 -4.91
CA ARG A 28 -11.60 -2.99 -5.34
C ARG A 28 -11.45 -4.50 -5.50
N GLU A 29 -12.56 -5.23 -5.54
CA GLU A 29 -12.55 -6.64 -5.93
C GLU A 29 -12.21 -6.81 -7.42
N TYR A 30 -11.60 -7.93 -7.77
CA TYR A 30 -11.28 -8.31 -9.14
C TYR A 30 -11.89 -9.69 -9.49
N PRO A 31 -12.58 -9.82 -10.64
CA PRO A 31 -12.89 -8.76 -11.60
C PRO A 31 -13.80 -7.69 -10.98
N ALA A 32 -13.60 -6.43 -11.39
CA ALA A 32 -14.39 -5.33 -10.85
C ALA A 32 -15.87 -5.53 -11.15
N ASN A 33 -16.72 -5.11 -10.20
CA ASN A 33 -18.16 -5.09 -10.46
C ASN A 33 -18.45 -4.16 -11.65
N PRO A 34 -19.58 -4.36 -12.38
CA PRO A 34 -19.92 -3.52 -13.53
C PRO A 34 -20.12 -2.03 -13.20
N ARG A 35 -20.32 -1.71 -11.91
CA ARG A 35 -20.49 -0.34 -11.42
C ARG A 35 -19.16 0.40 -11.23
N GLY A 36 -18.03 -0.32 -11.25
CA GLY A 36 -16.71 0.24 -11.06
C GLY A 36 -16.46 0.78 -9.65
N GLU A 37 -17.18 0.29 -8.64
CA GLU A 37 -17.04 0.76 -7.26
C GLU A 37 -15.66 0.38 -6.70
N PHE A 38 -15.07 1.30 -5.93
CA PHE A 38 -13.80 1.10 -5.24
C PHE A 38 -13.81 1.84 -3.89
N GLU A 39 -12.99 1.36 -2.96
CA GLU A 39 -12.72 1.98 -1.68
C GLU A 39 -11.45 2.84 -1.78
N VAL A 40 -11.49 4.06 -1.25
CA VAL A 40 -10.28 4.87 -1.03
C VAL A 40 -9.71 4.48 0.33
N ILE A 41 -8.57 3.79 0.34
CA ILE A 41 -7.91 3.33 1.56
C ILE A 41 -7.23 4.49 2.28
N LEU A 42 -6.47 5.28 1.53
CA LEU A 42 -5.73 6.41 2.08
C LEU A 42 -5.58 7.52 1.05
N LYS A 43 -5.93 8.73 1.48
CA LYS A 43 -5.80 9.95 0.68
C LYS A 43 -4.40 10.56 0.79
N ASP A 44 -4.05 11.38 -0.19
CA ASP A 44 -2.85 12.23 -0.19
C ASP A 44 -1.52 11.46 -0.06
N VAL A 45 -1.49 10.25 -0.61
CA VAL A 45 -0.29 9.41 -0.72
C VAL A 45 0.32 9.49 -2.11
N GLN A 46 1.56 9.02 -2.24
CA GLN A 46 2.23 8.86 -3.51
C GLN A 46 1.79 7.58 -4.23
N ASN A 47 2.04 7.54 -5.55
CA ASN A 47 1.74 6.38 -6.39
C ASN A 47 2.74 5.21 -6.25
N ASP A 48 3.72 5.36 -5.36
CA ASP A 48 4.72 4.34 -5.03
C ASP A 48 4.33 3.66 -3.72
N PHE A 49 3.88 2.42 -3.84
CA PHE A 49 3.51 1.56 -2.73
C PHE A 49 3.81 0.09 -3.06
N ASP A 50 4.02 -0.71 -2.03
CA ASP A 50 4.03 -2.16 -2.12
C ASP A 50 3.16 -2.75 -1.02
N LEU A 51 2.81 -4.02 -1.17
CA LEU A 51 1.96 -4.72 -0.22
C LEU A 51 2.41 -6.17 -0.04
N ASP A 52 1.97 -6.78 1.05
CA ASP A 52 2.12 -8.21 1.27
C ASP A 52 0.95 -8.75 2.12
N LEU A 53 0.70 -10.06 2.01
CA LEU A 53 -0.25 -10.77 2.87
C LEU A 53 0.51 -11.57 3.92
N ASP A 54 0.07 -11.48 5.17
CA ASP A 54 0.55 -12.41 6.19
C ASP A 54 -0.22 -13.75 6.18
N ALA A 55 0.18 -14.66 7.06
CA ALA A 55 -0.43 -15.98 7.19
C ALA A 55 -1.90 -15.94 7.65
N ASP A 56 -2.31 -14.84 8.29
CA ASP A 56 -3.68 -14.61 8.77
C ASP A 56 -4.52 -13.81 7.77
N LEU A 57 -4.00 -13.60 6.54
CA LEU A 57 -4.64 -12.85 5.46
C LEU A 57 -4.86 -11.35 5.79
N ASN A 58 -4.09 -10.81 6.73
CA ASN A 58 -4.01 -9.38 6.91
C ASN A 58 -3.23 -8.77 5.75
N ILE A 59 -3.70 -7.63 5.26
CA ILE A 59 -3.04 -6.89 4.17
C ILE A 59 -2.13 -5.85 4.79
N HIS A 60 -0.84 -5.92 4.48
CA HIS A 60 0.12 -4.90 4.85
C HIS A 60 0.48 -4.06 3.64
N ILE A 61 0.54 -2.74 3.80
CA ILE A 61 0.92 -1.81 2.73
C ILE A 61 1.99 -0.87 3.25
N ALA A 62 3.03 -0.66 2.47
CA ALA A 62 4.01 0.39 2.68
C ALA A 62 3.83 1.45 1.59
N CYS A 63 3.70 2.70 2.00
CA CYS A 63 3.54 3.83 1.09
C CYS A 63 4.15 5.10 1.68
N GLN A 64 4.14 6.18 0.91
CA GLN A 64 4.61 7.49 1.34
C GLN A 64 3.48 8.52 1.25
N ASP A 65 3.37 9.42 2.24
CA ASP A 65 2.47 10.58 2.13
C ASP A 65 3.07 11.72 1.29
N SER A 66 2.29 12.78 1.06
CA SER A 66 2.70 14.00 0.36
C SER A 66 3.78 14.83 1.07
N ALA A 67 4.06 14.57 2.35
CA ALA A 67 5.16 15.19 3.10
C ALA A 67 6.45 14.35 3.08
N GLY A 68 6.40 13.15 2.47
CA GLY A 68 7.53 12.25 2.39
C GLY A 68 7.65 11.26 3.56
N THR A 69 6.67 11.23 4.47
CA THR A 69 6.62 10.28 5.59
C THR A 69 6.35 8.87 5.08
N ILE A 70 7.15 7.90 5.52
CA ILE A 70 6.89 6.48 5.24
C ILE A 70 5.82 5.99 6.20
N LEU A 71 4.76 5.42 5.63
CA LEU A 71 3.59 4.92 6.32
C LEU A 71 3.48 3.40 6.16
N HIS A 72 2.97 2.75 7.21
CA HIS A 72 2.51 1.38 7.17
C HIS A 72 1.01 1.33 7.42
N LEU A 73 0.29 0.66 6.53
CA LEU A 73 -1.13 0.36 6.69
C LEU A 73 -1.29 -1.13 6.92
N VAL A 74 -2.20 -1.49 7.81
CA VAL A 74 -2.64 -2.87 8.01
C VAL A 74 -4.16 -2.93 7.94
N ASN A 75 -4.70 -3.83 7.13
CA ASN A 75 -6.09 -4.25 7.20
C ASN A 75 -6.17 -5.56 7.96
N SER A 76 -6.73 -5.50 9.17
CA SER A 76 -7.05 -6.68 9.96
C SER A 76 -8.51 -6.62 10.37
N ASN A 77 -9.24 -7.72 10.22
CA ASN A 77 -10.69 -7.78 10.48
C ASN A 77 -11.49 -6.69 9.76
N ASN A 78 -11.14 -6.40 8.49
CA ASN A 78 -11.74 -5.35 7.67
C ASN A 78 -11.62 -3.93 8.25
N GLN A 79 -10.64 -3.70 9.13
CA GLN A 79 -10.34 -2.37 9.67
C GLN A 79 -8.92 -1.97 9.29
N TRP A 80 -8.82 -0.79 8.67
CA TRP A 80 -7.54 -0.17 8.37
C TRP A 80 -6.97 0.53 9.60
N ARG A 81 -5.70 0.25 9.91
CA ARG A 81 -4.90 1.01 10.87
C ARG A 81 -3.69 1.58 10.15
N LYS A 82 -3.28 2.79 10.55
CA LYS A 82 -2.16 3.53 9.98
C LYS A 82 -1.10 3.76 11.03
N PHE A 83 0.15 3.54 10.67
CA PHE A 83 1.32 3.80 11.48
C PHE A 83 2.31 4.67 10.71
N GLU A 84 2.88 5.66 11.37
CA GLU A 84 4.02 6.42 10.85
C GLU A 84 5.31 5.66 11.21
N LEU A 85 6.06 5.21 10.20
CA LEU A 85 7.31 4.50 10.42
C LEU A 85 8.51 5.45 10.46
N LEU A 86 8.54 6.39 9.52
CA LEU A 86 9.65 7.34 9.41
C LEU A 86 9.16 8.69 8.90
N LYS A 87 9.26 9.71 9.74
CA LYS A 87 8.92 11.09 9.38
C LYS A 87 10.01 11.72 8.52
N SER A 88 9.60 12.34 7.41
CA SER A 88 10.53 13.10 6.56
C SER A 88 11.09 14.31 7.29
N LYS A 89 12.40 14.56 7.10
CA LYS A 89 13.08 15.75 7.66
C LYS A 89 13.15 16.91 6.68
N SER A 90 13.04 16.67 5.38
CA SER A 90 13.22 17.67 4.32
C SER A 90 11.91 18.04 3.61
N GLN A 91 10.80 17.38 3.96
CA GLN A 91 9.51 17.45 3.22
C GLN A 91 9.65 17.13 1.72
N ARG A 92 10.77 16.53 1.30
CA ARG A 92 11.00 16.15 -0.09
C ARG A 92 10.38 14.77 -0.33
N VAL A 93 9.50 14.70 -1.31
CA VAL A 93 8.90 13.47 -1.80
C VAL A 93 9.78 12.92 -2.92
N GLU A 94 10.17 11.66 -2.78
CA GLU A 94 10.99 10.96 -3.75
C GLU A 94 10.54 9.50 -3.79
N LYS A 95 10.60 8.88 -4.96
CA LYS A 95 10.32 7.44 -5.08
C LYS A 95 11.24 6.64 -4.18
N LYS A 96 10.64 5.73 -3.44
CA LYS A 96 11.31 4.86 -2.46
C LYS A 96 11.37 3.42 -2.94
N TYR A 97 10.64 3.06 -3.99
CA TYR A 97 10.61 1.72 -4.57
C TYR A 97 10.42 0.66 -3.48
N PHE A 98 9.32 0.81 -2.74
CA PHE A 98 9.05 -0.02 -1.58
C PHE A 98 9.05 -1.50 -1.96
N ARG A 99 9.55 -2.34 -1.05
CA ARG A 99 9.35 -3.78 -1.08
C ARG A 99 8.95 -4.28 0.29
N LEU A 100 7.80 -4.95 0.37
CA LEU A 100 7.37 -5.68 1.55
C LEU A 100 7.59 -7.17 1.33
N ILE A 101 8.17 -7.85 2.33
CA ILE A 101 8.28 -9.30 2.37
C ILE A 101 8.00 -9.83 3.77
N ASN A 102 7.14 -10.83 3.88
CA ASN A 102 6.95 -11.60 5.10
C ASN A 102 7.91 -12.80 5.13
N VAL A 103 8.71 -12.90 6.19
CA VAL A 103 9.65 -14.00 6.40
C VAL A 103 9.50 -14.49 7.84
N ASN A 104 9.03 -15.73 8.01
CA ASN A 104 8.86 -16.38 9.31
C ASN A 104 8.06 -15.55 10.32
N GLY A 105 6.98 -14.90 9.88
CA GLY A 105 6.12 -14.07 10.73
C GLY A 105 6.63 -12.65 10.96
N TRP A 106 7.75 -12.27 10.34
CA TRP A 106 8.29 -10.91 10.38
C TRP A 106 8.01 -10.20 9.06
N LEU A 107 7.37 -9.04 9.15
CA LEU A 107 7.22 -8.15 8.02
C LEU A 107 8.47 -7.28 7.86
N ASN A 108 9.15 -7.41 6.73
CA ASN A 108 10.34 -6.65 6.41
C ASN A 108 10.00 -5.61 5.34
N LEU A 109 10.40 -4.36 5.58
CA LEU A 109 10.25 -3.25 4.64
C LEU A 109 11.62 -2.83 4.12
N PHE A 110 11.79 -2.88 2.81
CA PHE A 110 12.94 -2.34 2.10
C PHE A 110 12.52 -1.12 1.27
N TYR A 111 13.41 -0.14 1.20
CA TYR A 111 13.23 1.03 0.36
C TYR A 111 14.60 1.60 -0.03
N ILE A 112 14.59 2.35 -1.13
CA ILE A 112 15.76 2.98 -1.72
C ILE A 112 15.88 4.41 -1.19
N LEU A 113 17.09 4.74 -0.77
CA LEU A 113 17.54 6.11 -0.58
C LEU A 113 18.35 6.50 -1.83
N PRO A 114 17.97 7.56 -2.55
CA PRO A 114 18.81 8.06 -3.62
C PRO A 114 20.14 8.54 -3.02
N HIS A 115 21.23 8.22 -3.71
CA HIS A 115 22.53 8.83 -3.47
C HIS A 115 22.88 9.65 -4.70
N GLU A 116 23.29 10.90 -4.47
CA GLU A 116 23.95 11.77 -5.47
C GLU A 116 25.40 11.94 -5.04
#